data_AF-A0A7T1T6V6-F1
#
_entry.id   AF-A0A7T1T6V6-F1
#
_cell.length_a   1.000
_cell.length_b   1.000
_cell.length_c   1.000
_cell.angle_alpha   90.00
_cell.angle_beta   90.00
_cell.angle_gamma   90.00
#
_symmetry.space_group_name_H-M   'P 1'
#
loop_
_entity.id
_entity.type
_entity.pdbx_description
1 polymer ?
#
loop_
_entity_poly.entity_id
_entity_poly.type
_entity_poly.pdbx_seq_one_letter_code
_entity_poly.pdbx_strand_id
1 'polypeptide(L)'
;MTIKRKLQLVFAGALITALGSTLTIWSSDAEAAVNRYTIQANSPKPEACKNHGTVPAGTWLQNKVCGYFVGTALAGTAFDVHETAQSDYHYGHNYGGNNLCAWVPPGALSGSPTGKADESCSAETKERIGHRRSFGSDFNARAHEAEDGSAVSVDPACSGGAYLNYYDSSDYNSGSLRDPAGTPAAQVQYRYTTNGSNPAVVVRDSNLGWVFMDRDCVTDWRGVKFHNDND
;
A
#
# COMPACT_ATOMS: atom_id res chain seq x y z
N MET A 1 22.99 -49.24 67.81
CA MET A 1 21.71 -49.40 67.09
C MET A 1 21.33 -48.04 66.48
N THR A 2 21.50 -47.92 65.17
CA THR A 2 20.52 -47.30 64.23
C THR A 2 20.16 -45.79 64.31
N ILE A 3 20.71 -45.02 63.35
CA ILE A 3 20.04 -44.11 62.35
C ILE A 3 19.46 -42.71 62.74
N LYS A 4 20.07 -41.69 62.11
CA LYS A 4 19.62 -40.50 61.33
C LYS A 4 18.23 -39.83 61.51
N ARG A 5 18.25 -38.51 61.21
CA ARG A 5 17.27 -37.61 60.50
C ARG A 5 16.53 -36.59 61.40
N LYS A 6 16.11 -35.39 60.96
CA LYS A 6 16.35 -34.51 59.79
C LYS A 6 15.73 -33.13 60.12
N LEU A 7 16.24 -32.12 59.43
CA LEU A 7 15.75 -30.76 59.21
C LEU A 7 14.27 -30.67 58.77
N GLN A 8 13.52 -29.68 59.27
CA GLN A 8 12.48 -28.93 58.53
C GLN A 8 12.03 -27.68 59.34
N LEU A 9 12.36 -26.47 58.86
CA LEU A 9 11.70 -25.22 59.28
C LEU A 9 10.76 -24.80 58.15
N VAL A 10 9.48 -24.60 58.47
CA VAL A 10 8.48 -23.98 57.60
C VAL A 10 8.23 -22.58 58.15
N PHE A 11 8.49 -21.57 57.33
CA PHE A 11 8.15 -20.18 57.61
C PHE A 11 6.67 -19.92 57.30
N ALA A 12 5.97 -19.26 58.23
CA ALA A 12 4.66 -18.66 57.97
C ALA A 12 4.60 -17.27 58.63
N GLY A 13 4.38 -16.25 57.79
CA GLY A 13 3.49 -15.14 58.10
C GLY A 13 4.07 -13.90 58.78
N ALA A 14 4.38 -12.88 57.99
CA ALA A 14 4.09 -11.49 58.37
C ALA A 14 3.78 -10.67 57.11
N LEU A 15 2.51 -10.28 56.97
CA LEU A 15 1.98 -9.43 55.90
C LEU A 15 2.24 -7.96 56.30
N ILE A 16 3.13 -7.27 55.58
CA ILE A 16 3.29 -5.81 55.70
C ILE A 16 2.58 -5.17 54.49
N THR A 17 1.50 -4.45 54.76
CA THR A 17 0.83 -3.58 53.79
C THR A 17 1.72 -2.37 53.48
N ALA A 18 2.40 -2.41 52.35
CA ALA A 18 2.99 -1.23 51.73
C ALA A 18 2.03 -0.70 50.65
N LEU A 19 1.50 0.50 50.85
CA LEU A 19 0.89 1.32 49.80
C LEU A 19 2.00 1.71 48.82
N GLY A 20 2.28 0.82 47.87
CA GLY A 20 3.09 1.12 46.71
C GLY A 20 2.23 1.83 45.68
N SER A 21 2.33 3.15 45.61
CA SER A 21 1.90 3.91 44.44
C SER A 21 2.75 3.43 43.26
N THR A 22 2.24 2.49 42.48
CA THR A 22 2.83 2.09 41.20
C THR A 22 2.76 3.29 40.28
N LEU A 23 3.86 4.06 40.23
CA LEU A 23 4.15 4.95 39.12
C LEU A 23 4.19 4.07 37.87
N THR A 24 3.07 4.02 37.14
CA THR A 24 3.08 3.54 35.76
C THR A 24 3.84 4.60 34.99
N ILE A 25 5.14 4.35 34.80
CA ILE A 25 5.91 5.05 33.79
C ILE A 25 5.33 4.55 32.48
N TRP A 26 4.44 5.34 31.88
CA TRP A 26 4.04 5.16 30.50
C TRP A 26 5.32 5.42 29.70
N SER A 27 6.04 4.36 29.37
CA SER A 27 7.04 4.41 28.32
C SER A 27 6.25 4.65 27.05
N SER A 28 6.10 5.91 26.65
CA SER A 28 5.83 6.19 25.25
C SER A 28 7.03 5.63 24.51
N ASP A 29 6.87 4.47 23.88
CA ASP A 29 7.85 4.01 22.90
C ASP A 29 8.02 5.17 21.92
N ALA A 30 9.19 5.80 21.92
CA ALA A 30 9.49 6.81 20.94
C ALA A 30 9.37 6.11 19.58
N GLU A 31 8.41 6.53 18.76
CA GLU A 31 8.28 6.02 17.39
C GLU A 31 9.66 6.15 16.72
N ALA A 32 10.12 5.06 16.13
CA ALA A 32 11.45 5.05 15.52
C ALA A 32 11.49 6.07 14.39
N ALA A 33 12.44 7.01 14.44
CA ALA A 33 12.54 8.04 13.41
C ALA A 33 13.01 7.44 12.07
N VAL A 34 12.16 7.55 11.05
CA VAL A 34 12.41 7.09 9.68
C VAL A 34 12.98 8.20 8.80
N ASN A 35 13.57 7.83 7.66
CA ASN A 35 14.08 8.79 6.68
C ASN A 35 12.96 9.28 5.78
N ARG A 36 12.84 10.60 5.62
CA ARG A 36 11.96 11.23 4.63
C ARG A 36 12.72 11.49 3.34
N TYR A 37 12.10 11.19 2.21
CA TYR A 37 12.60 11.43 0.87
C TYR A 37 11.60 12.25 0.06
N THR A 38 12.03 12.70 -1.12
CA THR A 38 11.15 13.32 -2.12
C THR A 38 10.95 12.37 -3.29
N ILE A 39 9.72 12.27 -3.78
CA ILE A 39 9.38 11.47 -4.97
C ILE A 39 9.91 12.16 -6.22
N GLN A 40 10.56 11.39 -7.09
CA GLN A 40 11.11 11.88 -8.36
C GLN A 40 10.11 11.74 -9.51
N ALA A 41 10.12 12.71 -10.42
CA ALA A 41 9.45 12.60 -11.71
C ALA A 41 10.18 11.58 -12.60
N ASN A 42 9.47 11.06 -13.62
CA ASN A 42 10.04 10.10 -14.56
C ASN A 42 10.65 8.86 -13.89
N SER A 43 10.07 8.39 -12.78
CA SER A 43 10.61 7.22 -12.08
C SER A 43 10.60 6.01 -13.02
N PRO A 44 11.68 5.21 -13.04
CA PRO A 44 11.74 4.02 -13.89
C PRO A 44 10.68 3.02 -13.45
N LYS A 45 10.00 2.42 -14.43
CA LYS A 45 9.16 1.26 -14.15
C LYS A 45 10.06 0.07 -13.82
N PRO A 46 9.68 -0.78 -12.84
CA PRO A 46 10.55 -1.84 -12.35
C PRO A 46 10.67 -2.97 -13.38
N GLU A 47 11.82 -3.05 -14.07
CA GLU A 47 12.09 -4.06 -15.09
C GLU A 47 12.07 -5.49 -14.54
N ALA A 48 12.46 -5.69 -13.28
CA ALA A 48 12.36 -6.97 -12.59
C ALA A 48 10.92 -7.51 -12.54
N CYS A 49 9.92 -6.64 -12.70
CA CYS A 49 8.50 -6.97 -12.75
C CYS A 49 7.96 -6.97 -14.19
N LYS A 50 8.84 -7.04 -15.20
CA LYS A 50 8.52 -7.02 -16.64
C LYS A 50 7.75 -5.76 -17.08
N ASN A 51 7.95 -4.65 -16.39
CA ASN A 51 7.44 -3.35 -16.80
C ASN A 51 8.54 -2.54 -17.48
N HIS A 52 8.17 -1.67 -18.43
CA HIS A 52 9.12 -0.89 -19.23
C HIS A 52 8.73 0.58 -19.34
N GLY A 53 9.73 1.45 -19.42
CA GLY A 53 9.59 2.90 -19.56
C GLY A 53 9.62 3.62 -18.20
N THR A 54 9.04 4.83 -18.16
CA THR A 54 8.99 5.66 -16.95
C THR A 54 7.55 6.01 -16.57
N VAL A 55 7.37 6.51 -15.36
CA VAL A 55 6.12 7.13 -14.88
C VAL A 55 6.38 8.65 -14.80
N PRO A 56 5.97 9.45 -15.81
CA PRO A 56 6.32 10.86 -15.84
C PRO A 56 5.84 11.65 -14.62
N ALA A 57 4.62 11.37 -14.16
CA ALA A 57 3.98 12.08 -13.05
C ALA A 57 4.64 11.84 -11.67
N GLY A 58 5.52 10.85 -11.53
CA GLY A 58 6.10 10.46 -10.25
C GLY A 58 6.49 8.99 -10.25
N THR A 59 5.89 8.20 -9.38
CA THR A 59 6.10 6.74 -9.31
C THR A 59 4.82 5.98 -8.97
N TRP A 60 4.78 4.69 -9.31
CA TRP A 60 3.70 3.81 -8.90
C TRP A 60 3.82 3.42 -7.43
N LEU A 61 2.70 3.50 -6.73
CA LEU A 61 2.49 2.89 -5.43
C LEU A 61 1.95 1.49 -5.66
N GLN A 62 2.59 0.50 -5.05
CA GLN A 62 2.26 -0.91 -5.19
C GLN A 62 1.94 -1.52 -3.83
N ASN A 63 1.02 -2.48 -3.82
CA ASN A 63 0.60 -3.15 -2.59
C ASN A 63 1.71 -4.08 -2.03
N LYS A 64 2.57 -4.61 -2.90
CA LYS A 64 3.77 -5.40 -2.59
C LYS A 64 4.83 -5.22 -3.68
N VAL A 65 6.03 -5.75 -3.48
CA VAL A 65 7.08 -5.79 -4.52
C VAL A 65 6.54 -6.47 -5.78
N CYS A 66 6.64 -5.80 -6.93
CA CYS A 66 6.05 -6.25 -8.21
C CYS A 66 4.54 -6.53 -8.13
N GLY A 67 3.84 -5.89 -7.20
CA GLY A 67 2.43 -6.13 -6.93
C GLY A 67 1.51 -5.32 -7.82
N TYR A 68 0.27 -5.19 -7.35
CA TYR A 68 -0.74 -4.39 -7.98
C TYR A 68 -0.51 -2.92 -7.68
N PHE A 69 -0.67 -2.09 -8.71
CA PHE A 69 -0.80 -0.63 -8.58
C PHE A 69 -1.95 -0.30 -7.66
N VAL A 70 -1.76 0.62 -6.72
CA VAL A 70 -2.80 1.15 -5.82
C VAL A 70 -2.86 2.68 -5.84
N GLY A 71 -2.04 3.32 -6.66
CA GLY A 71 -1.96 4.78 -6.74
C GLY A 71 -0.66 5.25 -7.39
N THR A 72 -0.57 6.56 -7.56
CA THR A 72 0.67 7.24 -7.97
C THR A 72 1.09 8.18 -6.85
N ALA A 73 2.34 8.08 -6.44
CA ALA A 73 2.98 9.13 -5.66
C ALA A 73 3.48 10.19 -6.64
N LEU A 74 3.03 11.43 -6.49
CA LEU A 74 3.33 12.51 -7.43
C LEU A 74 4.73 13.09 -7.19
N ALA A 75 5.41 13.48 -8.25
CA ALA A 75 6.73 14.10 -8.14
C ALA A 75 6.71 15.33 -7.21
N GLY A 76 7.73 15.45 -6.36
CA GLY A 76 7.86 16.53 -5.39
C GLY A 76 7.13 16.29 -4.06
N THR A 77 6.33 15.22 -3.93
CA THR A 77 5.71 14.86 -2.65
C THR A 77 6.69 14.16 -1.72
N ALA A 78 6.37 14.16 -0.42
CA ALA A 78 7.18 13.48 0.59
C ALA A 78 6.83 11.98 0.65
N PHE A 79 7.86 11.17 0.88
CA PHE A 79 7.72 9.74 1.13
C PHE A 79 8.63 9.33 2.29
N ASP A 80 8.04 8.83 3.36
CA ASP A 80 8.79 8.32 4.52
C ASP A 80 9.10 6.85 4.28
N VAL A 81 10.35 6.42 4.47
CA VAL A 81 10.79 5.04 4.21
C VAL A 81 10.94 4.29 5.52
N HIS A 82 10.13 3.27 5.70
CA HIS A 82 10.02 2.46 6.92
C HIS A 82 10.77 1.14 6.75
N GLU A 83 10.79 0.60 5.53
CA GLU A 83 11.53 -0.62 5.20
C GLU A 83 12.06 -0.55 3.76
N THR A 84 13.22 -1.17 3.53
CA THR A 84 13.78 -1.37 2.20
C THR A 84 13.99 -2.86 1.96
N ALA A 85 13.38 -3.39 0.89
CA ALA A 85 13.51 -4.78 0.49
C ALA A 85 14.86 -5.04 -0.19
N GLN A 86 15.26 -6.32 -0.29
CA GLN A 86 16.47 -6.72 -1.02
C GLN A 86 16.45 -6.33 -2.51
N SER A 87 15.25 -6.16 -3.09
CA SER A 87 15.05 -5.70 -4.46
C SER A 87 15.14 -4.17 -4.62
N ASP A 88 15.56 -3.45 -3.57
CA ASP A 88 15.63 -1.98 -3.49
C ASP A 88 14.26 -1.27 -3.63
N TYR A 89 13.20 -2.02 -3.37
CA TYR A 89 11.87 -1.45 -3.15
C TYR A 89 11.79 -0.83 -1.77
N HIS A 90 11.09 0.29 -1.64
CA HIS A 90 10.91 0.97 -0.36
C HIS A 90 9.44 0.93 0.05
N TYR A 91 9.17 0.37 1.23
CA TYR A 91 7.87 0.43 1.86
C TYR A 91 7.78 1.67 2.75
N GLY A 92 6.66 2.37 2.68
CA GLY A 92 6.46 3.50 3.53
C GLY A 92 5.26 4.37 3.21
N HIS A 93 5.26 5.56 3.82
CA HIS A 93 4.13 6.46 3.80
C HIS A 93 4.29 7.51 2.71
N ASN A 94 3.37 7.52 1.75
CA ASN A 94 3.26 8.59 0.77
C ASN A 94 2.36 9.72 1.28
N TYR A 95 2.86 10.95 1.23
CA TYR A 95 2.11 12.15 1.60
C TYR A 95 1.81 12.99 0.35
N GLY A 96 0.65 12.79 -0.26
CA GLY A 96 0.19 13.53 -1.43
C GLY A 96 -1.33 13.68 -1.45
N GLY A 97 -1.93 13.73 -2.64
CA GLY A 97 -3.39 13.63 -2.79
C GLY A 97 -3.97 12.30 -2.26
N ASN A 98 -3.09 11.31 -2.14
CA ASN A 98 -3.24 10.03 -1.46
C ASN A 98 -2.35 10.00 -0.22
N ASN A 99 -2.89 9.55 0.92
CA ASN A 99 -2.20 9.51 2.21
C ASN A 99 -2.22 8.07 2.75
N LEU A 100 -1.30 7.24 2.24
CA LEU A 100 -1.33 5.80 2.46
C LEU A 100 0.07 5.17 2.51
N CYS A 101 0.12 3.99 3.13
CA CYS A 101 1.27 3.11 3.16
C CYS A 101 1.28 2.19 1.94
N ALA A 102 2.39 2.18 1.20
CA ALA A 102 2.59 1.33 0.02
C ALA A 102 4.08 1.14 -0.29
N TRP A 103 4.37 0.33 -1.31
CA TRP A 103 5.71 0.14 -1.85
C TRP A 103 5.95 1.04 -3.05
N VAL A 104 7.13 1.65 -3.13
CA VAL A 104 7.63 2.33 -4.34
C VAL A 104 8.82 1.57 -4.93
N PRO A 105 8.95 1.54 -6.27
CA PRO A 105 10.04 0.84 -6.96
C PRO A 105 11.41 1.54 -6.79
N PRO A 106 12.51 0.84 -7.12
CA PRO A 106 13.85 1.40 -7.12
C PRO A 106 13.95 2.65 -8.00
N GLY A 107 14.75 3.63 -7.57
CA GLY A 107 14.95 4.88 -8.29
C GLY A 107 13.80 5.89 -8.19
N ALA A 108 12.77 5.61 -7.39
CA ALA A 108 11.64 6.52 -7.20
C ALA A 108 11.92 7.70 -6.24
N LEU A 109 12.90 7.55 -5.35
CA LEU A 109 13.19 8.49 -4.26
C LEU A 109 14.44 9.31 -4.55
N SER A 110 14.48 10.55 -4.04
CA SER A 110 15.68 11.40 -4.07
C SER A 110 16.93 10.67 -3.60
N GLY A 111 18.09 10.98 -4.19
CA GLY A 111 19.35 10.28 -3.87
C GLY A 111 19.84 10.43 -2.41
N SER A 112 19.23 11.32 -1.63
CA SER A 112 19.46 11.44 -0.18
C SER A 112 18.17 11.81 0.55
N PRO A 113 18.05 11.49 1.85
CA PRO A 113 16.94 11.93 2.68
C PRO A 113 16.87 13.46 2.76
N THR A 114 15.65 13.99 2.74
CA THR A 114 15.35 15.41 2.94
C THR A 114 14.98 15.74 4.38
N GLY A 115 14.79 14.73 5.23
CA GLY A 115 14.50 14.91 6.65
C GLY A 115 14.27 13.60 7.40
N LYS A 116 13.65 13.74 8.58
CA LYS A 116 13.20 12.64 9.45
C LYS A 116 11.70 12.78 9.72
N ALA A 117 11.05 11.65 10.00
CA ALA A 117 9.65 11.58 10.39
C ALA A 117 9.44 10.42 11.36
N ASP A 118 8.26 10.36 11.98
CA ASP A 118 7.90 9.27 12.87
C ASP A 118 7.43 8.04 12.07
N GLU A 119 7.65 6.85 12.64
CA GLU A 119 7.16 5.59 12.13
C GLU A 119 5.62 5.61 12.05
N SER A 120 5.04 5.30 10.89
CA SER A 120 3.60 5.45 10.62
C SER A 120 3.04 4.35 9.72
N CYS A 121 3.89 3.41 9.28
CA CYS A 121 3.51 2.30 8.42
C CYS A 121 3.89 0.97 9.08
N SER A 122 2.97 0.44 9.89
CA SER A 122 3.20 -0.77 10.67
C SER A 122 3.36 -2.04 9.81
N ALA A 123 3.94 -3.08 10.42
CA ALA A 123 4.06 -4.40 9.82
C ALA A 123 2.68 -5.03 9.54
N GLU A 124 1.68 -4.80 10.39
CA GLU A 124 0.31 -5.26 10.20
C GLU A 124 -0.34 -4.59 9.00
N THR A 125 -0.09 -3.30 8.79
CA THR A 125 -0.54 -2.60 7.58
C THR A 125 0.12 -3.20 6.35
N LYS A 126 1.44 -3.45 6.39
CA LYS A 126 2.20 -4.06 5.31
C LYS A 126 1.65 -5.44 4.92
N GLU A 127 1.40 -6.29 5.91
CA GLU A 127 0.84 -7.64 5.71
C GLU A 127 -0.55 -7.56 5.08
N ARG A 128 -1.43 -6.72 5.64
CA ARG A 128 -2.79 -6.56 5.13
C ARG A 128 -2.79 -6.10 3.67
N ILE A 129 -2.01 -5.08 3.31
CA ILE A 129 -2.01 -4.56 1.94
C ILE A 129 -1.36 -5.53 0.96
N GLY A 130 -0.55 -6.49 1.43
CA GLY A 130 0.03 -7.55 0.59
C GLY A 130 -1.02 -8.43 -0.11
N HIS A 131 -2.23 -8.49 0.44
CA HIS A 131 -3.34 -9.29 -0.07
C HIS A 131 -4.23 -8.52 -1.05
N ARG A 132 -4.66 -9.20 -2.12
CA ARG A 132 -5.37 -8.54 -3.21
C ARG A 132 -6.77 -8.03 -2.84
N ARG A 133 -7.40 -8.65 -1.84
CA ARG A 133 -8.72 -8.24 -1.33
C ARG A 133 -8.71 -6.92 -0.57
N SER A 134 -7.55 -6.45 -0.14
CA SER A 134 -7.44 -5.24 0.67
C SER A 134 -7.77 -3.98 -0.12
N PHE A 135 -7.46 -3.95 -1.40
CA PHE A 135 -7.73 -2.79 -2.26
C PHE A 135 -8.87 -3.05 -3.25
N GLY A 136 -9.13 -4.28 -3.67
CA GLY A 136 -10.26 -4.56 -4.58
C GLY A 136 -10.96 -5.89 -4.32
N SER A 137 -12.22 -6.01 -4.73
CA SER A 137 -13.01 -7.24 -4.58
C SER A 137 -12.87 -8.22 -5.75
N ASP A 138 -12.59 -7.71 -6.95
CA ASP A 138 -12.77 -8.45 -8.20
C ASP A 138 -11.65 -8.18 -9.21
N PHE A 139 -10.72 -9.14 -9.32
CA PHE A 139 -9.61 -9.11 -10.26
C PHE A 139 -10.01 -9.90 -11.50
N ASN A 140 -9.62 -9.44 -12.69
CA ASN A 140 -9.80 -10.26 -13.89
C ASN A 140 -8.65 -11.24 -14.15
N ALA A 141 -7.70 -11.32 -13.22
CA ALA A 141 -6.62 -12.27 -13.22
C ALA A 141 -6.72 -13.18 -11.98
N ARG A 142 -6.25 -14.42 -12.10
CA ARG A 142 -6.09 -15.30 -10.94
C ARG A 142 -4.99 -14.77 -10.03
N ALA A 143 -5.02 -15.21 -8.78
CA ALA A 143 -3.94 -14.87 -7.87
C ALA A 143 -2.61 -15.43 -8.39
N HIS A 144 -1.53 -14.69 -8.17
CA HIS A 144 -0.19 -14.93 -8.72
C HIS A 144 -0.05 -14.90 -10.26
N GLU A 145 -1.12 -14.62 -11.00
CA GLU A 145 -1.13 -14.55 -12.47
C GLU A 145 -1.48 -13.13 -12.96
N ALA A 146 -1.01 -12.10 -12.24
CA ALA A 146 -1.38 -10.71 -12.50
C ALA A 146 -0.80 -10.17 -13.83
N GLU A 147 -1.54 -10.35 -14.92
CA GLU A 147 -1.26 -9.79 -16.24
C GLU A 147 -2.20 -8.62 -16.58
N ASP A 148 -1.98 -7.97 -17.73
CA ASP A 148 -2.75 -6.81 -18.18
C ASP A 148 -4.26 -7.03 -18.22
N GLY A 149 -4.71 -8.30 -18.25
CA GLY A 149 -6.12 -8.64 -18.18
C GLY A 149 -6.78 -8.60 -19.56
N SER A 150 -8.08 -8.35 -19.59
CA SER A 150 -8.89 -8.27 -20.83
C SER A 150 -9.07 -6.82 -21.28
N ALA A 151 -9.07 -6.62 -22.60
CA ALA A 151 -9.41 -5.34 -23.21
C ALA A 151 -10.89 -5.01 -23.00
N VAL A 152 -11.18 -3.75 -22.64
CA VAL A 152 -12.53 -3.20 -22.46
C VAL A 152 -12.64 -1.84 -23.14
N SER A 153 -13.82 -1.53 -23.67
CA SER A 153 -14.10 -0.24 -24.28
C SER A 153 -14.29 0.86 -23.22
N VAL A 154 -13.78 2.05 -23.52
CA VAL A 154 -14.04 3.28 -22.77
C VAL A 154 -15.20 4.03 -23.42
N ASP A 155 -16.17 4.47 -22.61
CA ASP A 155 -17.25 5.33 -23.10
C ASP A 155 -16.66 6.65 -23.64
N PRO A 156 -16.95 7.04 -24.89
CA PRO A 156 -16.50 8.33 -25.45
C PRO A 156 -16.89 9.55 -24.59
N ALA A 157 -18.01 9.49 -23.86
CA ALA A 157 -18.44 10.54 -22.93
C ALA A 157 -17.48 10.71 -21.74
N CYS A 158 -16.68 9.69 -21.46
CA CYS A 158 -15.67 9.66 -20.40
C CYS A 158 -14.25 9.97 -20.89
N SER A 159 -14.11 10.57 -22.07
CA SER A 159 -12.81 10.96 -22.63
C SER A 159 -12.00 11.96 -21.79
N GLY A 160 -12.52 12.51 -20.68
CA GLY A 160 -11.75 13.27 -19.69
C GLY A 160 -11.46 12.53 -18.37
N GLY A 161 -11.85 11.26 -18.26
CA GLY A 161 -12.15 10.58 -16.99
C GLY A 161 -11.15 9.52 -16.53
N ALA A 162 -9.84 9.78 -16.67
CA ALA A 162 -8.79 8.97 -16.04
C ALA A 162 -8.12 9.72 -14.89
N TYR A 163 -7.73 8.99 -13.85
CA TYR A 163 -7.24 9.54 -12.58
C TYR A 163 -6.05 8.74 -12.08
N LEU A 164 -5.07 9.41 -11.48
CA LEU A 164 -3.87 8.76 -10.96
C LEU A 164 -4.10 8.12 -9.59
N ASN A 165 -5.13 8.58 -8.85
CA ASN A 165 -5.38 8.18 -7.46
C ASN A 165 -6.87 7.97 -7.14
N TYR A 166 -7.12 7.13 -6.14
CA TYR A 166 -8.46 6.81 -5.63
C TYR A 166 -8.48 6.73 -4.09
N TYR A 167 -7.69 5.84 -3.48
CA TYR A 167 -7.63 5.71 -2.02
C TYR A 167 -6.95 6.92 -1.37
N ASP A 168 -7.43 7.27 -0.18
CA ASP A 168 -6.90 8.36 0.66
C ASP A 168 -6.40 7.88 2.02
N SER A 169 -6.42 6.57 2.25
CA SER A 169 -6.14 5.95 3.53
C SER A 169 -5.49 4.58 3.35
N SER A 170 -4.63 4.20 4.30
CA SER A 170 -3.98 2.89 4.35
C SER A 170 -4.95 1.74 4.61
N ASP A 171 -6.22 1.98 4.96
CA ASP A 171 -7.22 0.93 5.13
C ASP A 171 -7.76 0.39 3.80
N TYR A 172 -7.62 1.16 2.71
CA TYR A 172 -8.11 0.87 1.36
C TYR A 172 -9.61 0.56 1.27
N ASN A 173 -10.40 1.00 2.25
CA ASN A 173 -11.84 0.69 2.30
C ASN A 173 -12.70 1.67 1.49
N SER A 174 -12.18 2.86 1.20
CA SER A 174 -12.90 3.90 0.48
C SER A 174 -11.96 4.79 -0.33
N GLY A 175 -12.54 5.60 -1.20
CA GLY A 175 -11.80 6.55 -2.01
C GLY A 175 -12.72 7.38 -2.89
N SER A 176 -12.10 8.31 -3.61
CA SER A 176 -12.72 9.12 -4.64
C SER A 176 -11.69 9.40 -5.72
N LEU A 177 -12.12 9.36 -6.98
CA LEU A 177 -11.26 9.67 -8.12
C LEU A 177 -10.64 11.07 -7.97
N ARG A 178 -9.32 11.15 -8.07
CA ARG A 178 -8.55 12.39 -7.90
C ARG A 178 -7.26 12.36 -8.71
N ASP A 179 -6.64 13.53 -8.87
CA ASP A 179 -5.44 13.73 -9.69
C ASP A 179 -5.66 13.31 -11.16
N PRO A 180 -6.36 14.14 -11.97
CA PRO A 180 -6.67 13.81 -13.35
C PRO A 180 -5.43 13.45 -14.18
N ALA A 181 -5.50 12.31 -14.87
CA ALA A 181 -4.44 11.80 -15.75
C ALA A 181 -4.62 12.25 -17.21
N GLY A 182 -5.79 12.79 -17.56
CA GLY A 182 -6.14 13.24 -18.91
C GLY A 182 -7.04 12.24 -19.65
N THR A 183 -6.93 12.24 -20.98
CA THR A 183 -7.79 11.44 -21.85
C THR A 183 -7.26 10.03 -22.05
N PRO A 184 -8.02 8.98 -21.65
CA PRO A 184 -7.66 7.60 -21.94
C PRO A 184 -7.85 7.26 -23.42
N ALA A 185 -7.20 6.20 -23.87
CA ALA A 185 -7.48 5.55 -25.15
C ALA A 185 -8.90 4.96 -25.18
N ALA A 186 -9.43 4.75 -26.38
CA ALA A 186 -10.77 4.17 -26.57
C ALA A 186 -10.88 2.72 -26.04
N GLN A 187 -9.75 2.03 -25.89
CA GLN A 187 -9.67 0.71 -25.26
C GLN A 187 -8.57 0.68 -24.22
N VAL A 188 -8.88 0.08 -23.08
CA VAL A 188 -7.96 -0.07 -21.94
C VAL A 188 -7.96 -1.52 -21.48
N GLN A 189 -6.92 -1.94 -20.76
CA GLN A 189 -6.83 -3.30 -20.21
C GLN A 189 -7.32 -3.30 -18.76
N TYR A 190 -8.46 -3.94 -18.48
CA TYR A 190 -9.01 -4.02 -17.12
C TYR A 190 -8.05 -4.79 -16.21
N ARG A 191 -7.89 -4.37 -14.94
CA ARG A 191 -7.14 -5.11 -13.93
C ARG A 191 -8.03 -5.56 -12.77
N TYR A 192 -8.62 -4.62 -12.06
CA TYR A 192 -9.46 -4.91 -10.90
C TYR A 192 -10.42 -3.74 -10.59
N THR A 193 -11.45 -4.01 -9.80
CA THR A 193 -12.38 -3.00 -9.27
C THR A 193 -12.02 -2.68 -7.83
N THR A 194 -11.95 -1.39 -7.49
CA THR A 194 -11.59 -0.93 -6.14
C THR A 194 -12.70 -1.23 -5.13
N ASN A 195 -12.35 -1.29 -3.85
CA ASN A 195 -13.32 -1.37 -2.76
C ASN A 195 -14.06 -0.03 -2.53
N GLY A 196 -15.18 -0.09 -1.80
CA GLY A 196 -15.92 1.07 -1.30
C GLY A 196 -17.33 1.24 -1.87
N SER A 197 -18.00 2.31 -1.45
CA SER A 197 -19.37 2.63 -1.90
C SER A 197 -19.44 3.18 -3.32
N ASN A 198 -18.34 3.77 -3.82
CA ASN A 198 -18.20 4.33 -5.17
C ASN A 198 -17.02 3.68 -5.89
N PRO A 199 -17.10 2.37 -6.21
CA PRO A 199 -15.96 1.63 -6.74
C PRO A 199 -15.50 2.17 -8.10
N ALA A 200 -14.20 2.42 -8.23
CA ALA A 200 -13.52 2.72 -9.48
C ALA A 200 -12.98 1.44 -10.14
N VAL A 201 -12.62 1.54 -11.42
CA VAL A 201 -11.96 0.48 -12.16
C VAL A 201 -10.50 0.86 -12.37
N VAL A 202 -9.58 -0.05 -12.04
CA VAL A 202 -8.17 0.09 -12.37
C VAL A 202 -7.91 -0.54 -13.73
N VAL A 203 -7.31 0.25 -14.61
CA VAL A 203 -7.00 -0.17 -15.97
C VAL A 203 -5.58 0.21 -16.35
N ARG A 204 -5.01 -0.49 -17.32
CA ARG A 204 -3.82 -0.04 -18.04
C ARG A 204 -4.22 0.55 -19.38
N ASP A 205 -3.94 1.83 -19.52
CA ASP A 205 -3.99 2.60 -20.74
C ASP A 205 -2.64 2.58 -21.48
N SER A 206 -2.66 2.60 -22.81
CA SER A 206 -1.44 2.55 -23.62
C SER A 206 -0.61 3.85 -23.56
N ASN A 207 -1.26 4.99 -23.29
CA ASN A 207 -0.66 6.32 -23.29
C ASN A 207 -0.36 6.78 -21.85
N LEU A 208 -1.29 6.55 -20.93
CA LEU A 208 -1.22 7.02 -19.55
C LEU A 208 -0.58 6.00 -18.60
N GLY A 209 -0.53 4.72 -18.99
CA GLY A 209 -0.13 3.64 -18.10
C GLY A 209 -1.27 3.22 -17.17
N TRP A 210 -0.98 2.96 -15.90
CA TRP A 210 -1.98 2.45 -14.97
C TRP A 210 -2.74 3.62 -14.35
N VAL A 211 -4.07 3.58 -14.40
CA VAL A 211 -4.96 4.66 -13.96
C VAL A 211 -6.24 4.09 -13.35
N PHE A 212 -6.94 4.93 -12.60
CA PHE A 212 -8.31 4.71 -12.14
C PHE A 212 -9.30 5.39 -13.10
N MET A 213 -10.44 4.76 -13.31
CA MET A 213 -11.55 5.31 -14.07
C MET A 213 -12.86 5.08 -13.31
N ASP A 214 -13.87 5.91 -13.58
CA ASP A 214 -15.22 5.61 -13.10
C ASP A 214 -15.72 4.32 -13.74
N ARG A 215 -16.49 3.54 -12.98
CA ARG A 215 -17.04 2.27 -13.44
C ARG A 215 -18.01 2.42 -14.60
N ASP A 216 -18.72 3.54 -14.67
CA ASP A 216 -19.65 3.85 -15.77
C ASP A 216 -18.91 4.29 -17.04
N CYS A 217 -17.64 4.68 -16.91
CA CYS A 217 -16.78 5.02 -18.06
C CYS A 217 -16.24 3.81 -18.81
N VAL A 218 -16.47 2.60 -18.31
CA VAL A 218 -16.08 1.36 -18.96
C VAL A 218 -17.37 0.61 -19.26
N THR A 219 -17.72 0.41 -20.53
CA THR A 219 -19.05 -0.10 -20.89
C THR A 219 -19.15 -1.63 -20.82
N ASP A 220 -18.01 -2.32 -20.92
CA ASP A 220 -17.98 -3.75 -21.24
C ASP A 220 -17.45 -4.61 -20.09
N TRP A 221 -17.08 -4.01 -18.95
CA TRP A 221 -16.47 -4.75 -17.82
C TRP A 221 -17.40 -5.81 -17.24
N ARG A 222 -18.73 -5.68 -17.38
CA ARG A 222 -19.71 -6.66 -16.89
C ARG A 222 -19.59 -8.04 -17.56
N GLY A 223 -18.99 -8.10 -18.75
CA GLY A 223 -18.70 -9.36 -19.46
C GLY A 223 -17.38 -10.02 -19.06
N VAL A 224 -16.57 -9.35 -18.23
CA VAL A 224 -15.27 -9.85 -17.80
C VAL A 224 -15.43 -10.86 -16.68
N LYS A 225 -14.64 -11.94 -16.74
CA LYS A 225 -14.59 -12.93 -15.68
C LYS A 225 -13.79 -12.40 -14.50
N PHE A 226 -14.40 -12.42 -13.32
CA PHE A 226 -13.73 -12.04 -12.07
C PHE A 226 -13.29 -13.23 -11.24
N HIS A 227 -12.23 -12.99 -10.48
CA HIS A 227 -11.62 -13.87 -9.52
C HIS A 227 -11.58 -13.17 -8.17
N ASN A 228 -12.12 -13.83 -7.15
CA ASN A 228 -12.20 -13.32 -5.78
C ASN A 228 -11.42 -14.25 -4.85
N ASP A 229 -10.16 -14.51 -5.16
CA ASP A 229 -9.23 -15.23 -4.27
C ASP A 229 -8.51 -14.19 -3.37
N ASN A 230 -7.88 -14.58 -2.26
CA ASN A 230 -7.20 -13.62 -1.37
C ASN A 230 -5.72 -13.43 -1.74
N ASP A 231 -5.09 -14.55 -2.09
CA ASP A 231 -3.84 -14.79 -2.83
C ASP A 231 -3.82 -16.30 -3.11
#